data_AF-A0A367ZU30-F1
#
_entry.id   AF-A0A367ZU30-F1
#
_cell.length_a   1.000
_cell.length_b   1.000
_cell.length_c   1.000
_cell.angle_alpha   90.00
_cell.angle_beta   90.00
_cell.angle_gamma   90.00
#
_symmetry.space_group_name_H-M   'P 1'
#
loop_
_entity.id
_entity.type
_entity.pdbx_description
1 polymer ?
#
loop_
_entity_poly.entity_id
_entity_poly.type
_entity_poly.pdbx_seq_one_letter_code
_entity_poly.pdbx_strand_id
1 'polypeptide(L)'
;MKKIILDFSFDQRTGETKIVVDYEDPELSTLELNEAIRSGEIRDEVIALAGRMFGDDVAGRLRDGRIPLVCLDHHPELREQPTAVAQSQTEAAPRRQDQTQ
;
A
#
# COMPACT_ATOMS: atom_id res chain seq x y z
N MET A 1 2.77 13.36 -14.01
CA MET A 1 3.15 11.95 -13.83
C MET A 1 2.28 11.39 -12.72
N LYS A 2 1.46 10.40 -13.06
CA LYS A 2 0.62 9.67 -12.12
C LYS A 2 1.47 8.91 -11.09
N LYS A 3 1.04 8.90 -9.84
CA LYS A 3 1.67 8.19 -8.73
C LYS A 3 0.59 7.51 -7.89
N ILE A 4 0.80 6.23 -7.60
CA ILE A 4 -0.07 5.43 -6.73
C ILE A 4 0.79 5.00 -5.54
N ILE A 5 0.34 5.35 -4.34
CA ILE A 5 0.96 4.93 -3.08
C ILE A 5 0.01 3.92 -2.44
N LEU A 6 0.55 2.76 -2.09
CA LEU A 6 -0.17 1.72 -1.36
C LEU A 6 0.47 1.56 0.00
N ASP A 7 -0.36 1.54 1.04
CA ASP A 7 0.06 1.22 2.40
C ASP A 7 -0.82 0.13 3.01
N PHE A 8 -0.23 -0.61 3.95
CA PHE A 8 -0.87 -1.70 4.65
C PHE A 8 -1.23 -1.23 6.06
N SER A 9 -2.53 -1.06 6.34
CA SER A 9 -3.01 -0.63 7.65
C SER A 9 -3.61 -1.81 8.40
N PHE A 10 -3.13 -2.03 9.62
CA PHE A 10 -3.67 -3.03 10.55
C PHE A 10 -4.20 -2.34 11.79
N ASP A 11 -5.50 -2.47 12.05
CA ASP A 11 -6.12 -2.01 13.27
C ASP A 11 -5.90 -3.06 14.36
N GLN A 12 -4.99 -2.77 15.31
CA GLN A 12 -4.68 -3.69 16.40
C GLN A 12 -5.85 -3.90 17.37
N ARG A 13 -6.80 -2.98 17.44
CA ARG A 13 -7.95 -3.06 18.34
C ARG A 13 -9.05 -3.96 17.77
N THR A 14 -9.29 -3.89 16.46
CA THR A 14 -10.33 -4.69 15.79
C THR A 14 -9.78 -5.95 15.12
N GLY A 15 -8.47 -6.03 14.89
CA GLY A 15 -7.83 -7.07 14.09
C GLY A 15 -8.05 -6.89 12.58
N GLU A 16 -8.62 -5.77 12.15
CA GLU A 16 -8.95 -5.52 10.76
C GLU A 16 -7.70 -5.15 9.96
N THR A 17 -7.57 -5.75 8.78
CA THR A 17 -6.51 -5.46 7.82
C THR A 17 -7.11 -4.74 6.62
N LYS A 18 -6.53 -3.63 6.19
CA LYS A 18 -6.95 -2.88 5.00
C LYS A 18 -5.77 -2.38 4.19
N ILE A 19 -5.96 -2.30 2.87
CA ILE A 19 -5.02 -1.62 1.98
C ILE A 19 -5.50 -0.21 1.78
N VAL A 20 -4.62 0.73 2.04
CA VAL A 20 -4.86 2.15 1.91
C VAL A 20 -4.22 2.62 0.60
N VAL A 21 -4.96 3.40 -0.18
CA VAL A 21 -4.53 3.92 -1.49
C VAL A 21 -4.51 5.44 -1.43
N ASP A 22 -3.32 6.01 -1.66
CA ASP A 22 -3.18 7.40 -2.06
C ASP A 22 -2.93 7.45 -3.57
N TYR A 23 -3.71 8.23 -4.29
CA TYR A 23 -3.58 8.37 -5.72
C TYR A 23 -3.30 9.84 -6.01
N GLU A 24 -2.20 10.11 -6.69
CA GLU A 24 -1.77 11.46 -7.05
C GLU A 24 -1.67 11.52 -8.57
N ASP A 25 -2.57 12.27 -9.21
CA ASP A 25 -2.47 12.54 -10.64
C ASP A 25 -2.67 14.04 -10.89
N PRO A 26 -1.63 14.77 -11.33
CA PRO A 26 -1.73 16.20 -11.58
C PRO A 26 -2.61 16.53 -12.80
N GLU A 27 -2.98 15.53 -13.61
CA GLU A 27 -3.83 15.72 -14.79
C GLU A 27 -5.33 15.51 -14.49
N LEU A 28 -5.66 14.92 -13.33
CA LEU A 28 -7.04 14.67 -12.91
C LEU A 28 -7.40 15.56 -11.72
N SER A 29 -8.63 16.08 -11.75
CA SER A 29 -9.21 16.68 -10.56
C SER A 29 -9.51 15.61 -9.50
N THR A 30 -9.58 16.02 -8.23
CA THR A 30 -9.97 15.12 -7.13
C THR A 30 -11.31 14.41 -7.39
N LEU A 31 -12.23 15.05 -8.11
CA LEU A 31 -13.51 14.45 -8.48
C LEU A 31 -13.33 13.28 -9.46
N GLU A 32 -12.58 13.51 -10.54
CA GLU A 32 -12.30 12.49 -11.56
C GLU A 32 -11.54 11.30 -10.98
N LEU A 33 -10.62 11.57 -10.04
CA LEU A 33 -9.94 10.56 -9.23
C LEU A 33 -10.93 9.67 -8.49
N ASN A 34 -11.84 10.30 -7.74
CA ASN A 34 -12.81 9.62 -6.90
C ASN A 34 -13.79 8.80 -7.73
N GLU A 35 -14.16 9.30 -8.91
CA GLU A 35 -14.97 8.55 -9.87
C GLU A 35 -14.21 7.39 -10.51
N ALA A 36 -12.94 7.54 -10.86
CA ALA A 36 -12.10 6.45 -11.37
C ALA A 36 -11.88 5.34 -10.34
N ILE A 37 -11.78 5.70 -9.05
CA ILE A 37 -11.76 4.75 -7.93
C ILE A 37 -13.11 4.06 -7.79
N ARG A 38 -14.21 4.83 -7.76
CA ARG A 38 -15.57 4.31 -7.52
C ARG A 38 -16.07 3.41 -8.66
N SER A 39 -15.75 3.78 -9.90
CA SER A 39 -16.05 2.99 -11.10
C SER A 39 -15.23 1.71 -11.19
N GLY A 40 -14.17 1.61 -10.39
CA GLY A 40 -13.24 0.49 -10.40
C GLY A 40 -12.25 0.54 -11.56
N GLU A 41 -12.20 1.64 -12.32
CA GLU A 41 -11.28 1.83 -13.45
C GLU A 41 -9.82 1.65 -13.03
N ILE A 42 -9.45 2.16 -11.85
CA ILE A 42 -8.10 1.97 -11.32
C ILE A 42 -7.96 0.75 -10.40
N ARG A 43 -9.05 0.01 -10.14
CA ARG A 43 -9.06 -1.12 -9.19
C ARG A 43 -8.10 -2.22 -9.62
N ASP A 44 -8.13 -2.59 -10.90
CA ASP A 44 -7.27 -3.66 -11.42
C ASP A 44 -5.79 -3.26 -11.41
N GLU A 45 -5.49 -1.98 -11.67
CA GLU A 45 -4.13 -1.45 -11.58
C GLU A 45 -3.62 -1.48 -10.14
N VAL A 46 -4.46 -1.07 -9.19
CA VAL A 46 -4.15 -1.11 -7.75
C VAL A 46 -3.95 -2.56 -7.28
N ILE A 47 -4.81 -3.50 -7.69
CA ILE A 47 -4.66 -4.92 -7.35
C ILE A 47 -3.36 -5.48 -7.94
N ALA A 48 -3.02 -5.15 -9.19
CA ALA A 48 -1.79 -5.58 -9.82
C ALA A 48 -0.54 -4.97 -9.15
N LEU A 49 -0.62 -3.73 -8.68
CA LEU A 49 0.45 -3.10 -7.92
C LEU A 49 0.59 -3.72 -6.53
N ALA A 50 -0.53 -3.98 -5.84
CA ALA A 50 -0.55 -4.65 -4.54
C ALA A 50 0.05 -6.07 -4.63
N GLY A 51 -0.26 -6.81 -5.71
CA GLY A 51 0.36 -8.12 -5.96
C GLY A 51 1.87 -8.03 -6.12
N ARG A 52 2.36 -7.02 -6.83
CA ARG A 52 3.81 -6.77 -7.00
C ARG A 52 4.51 -6.34 -5.71
N MET A 53 3.84 -5.58 -4.84
CA MET A 53 4.44 -5.05 -3.61
C MET A 53 4.33 -6.00 -2.43
N PHE A 54 3.18 -6.64 -2.25
CA PHE A 54 2.83 -7.42 -1.05
C PHE A 54 2.61 -8.91 -1.35
N GLY A 55 2.64 -9.32 -2.61
CA GLY A 55 2.51 -10.71 -3.05
C GLY A 55 1.13 -11.06 -3.59
N ASP A 56 1.07 -12.13 -4.38
CA ASP A 56 -0.14 -12.56 -5.11
C ASP A 56 -1.31 -12.94 -4.19
N ASP A 57 -1.02 -13.41 -2.96
CA ASP A 57 -2.06 -13.69 -1.95
C ASP A 57 -2.84 -12.42 -1.59
N VAL A 58 -2.15 -11.30 -1.40
CA VAL A 58 -2.79 -10.01 -1.09
C VAL A 58 -3.65 -9.55 -2.26
N ALA A 59 -3.15 -9.66 -3.49
CA ALA A 59 -3.93 -9.34 -4.69
C ALA A 59 -5.19 -10.22 -4.82
N GLY A 60 -5.08 -11.53 -4.54
CA GLY A 60 -6.23 -12.43 -4.50
C GLY A 60 -7.25 -12.02 -3.46
N ARG A 61 -6.82 -11.70 -2.24
CA ARG A 61 -7.69 -11.28 -1.15
C ARG A 61 -8.37 -9.93 -1.40
N LEU A 62 -7.72 -9.00 -2.10
CA LEU A 62 -8.32 -7.74 -2.57
C LEU A 62 -9.38 -7.97 -3.66
N ARG A 63 -9.11 -8.86 -4.60
CA ARG A 63 -10.05 -9.22 -5.67
C ARG A 63 -11.32 -9.86 -5.10
N ASP A 64 -11.14 -10.74 -4.12
CA ASP A 64 -12.22 -11.45 -3.43
C ASP A 64 -12.94 -10.60 -2.37
N GLY A 65 -12.50 -9.37 -2.13
CA GLY A 65 -13.08 -8.47 -1.12
C GLY A 65 -12.85 -8.87 0.33
N ARG A 66 -11.90 -9.78 0.60
CA ARG A 66 -11.51 -10.21 1.95
C ARG A 66 -10.61 -9.20 2.67
N ILE A 67 -9.91 -8.37 1.90
CA ILE A 67 -9.23 -7.17 2.40
C ILE A 67 -9.90 -5.97 1.73
N PRO A 68 -10.44 -5.01 2.50
CA PRO A 68 -10.98 -3.80 1.94
C PRO A 68 -9.86 -2.93 1.35
N LEU A 69 -10.19 -2.30 0.21
CA LEU A 69 -9.38 -1.26 -0.40
C LEU A 69 -10.00 0.09 -0.02
N VAL A 70 -9.22 0.95 0.62
CA VAL A 70 -9.70 2.22 1.18
C VAL A 70 -8.87 3.35 0.58
N CYS A 71 -9.54 4.34 -0.02
CA CYS A 71 -8.85 5.52 -0.54
C CYS A 71 -8.74 6.60 0.54
N LEU A 72 -7.55 7.20 0.69
CA LEU A 72 -7.28 8.26 1.68
C LEU A 72 -8.08 9.53 1.44
N ASP A 73 -8.41 9.86 0.19
CA ASP A 73 -9.22 11.04 -0.11
C ASP A 73 -10.65 10.94 0.44
N HIS A 74 -11.15 9.72 0.61
CA HIS A 74 -12.46 9.45 1.23
C HIS A 74 -12.36 9.20 2.73
N HIS A 75 -11.17 8.94 3.25
CA HIS A 75 -10.88 8.67 4.65
C HIS A 75 -9.64 9.44 5.12
N PRO A 76 -9.70 10.79 5.16
CA PRO A 76 -8.57 11.61 5.57
C PRO A 76 -8.10 11.30 6.99
N GLU A 77 -8.96 10.73 7.84
CA GLU A 77 -8.61 10.23 9.18
C GLU A 77 -7.52 9.13 9.17
N LEU A 78 -7.29 8.48 8.03
CA LEU A 78 -6.24 7.47 7.88
C LEU A 78 -4.89 8.08 7.47
N ARG A 79 -4.84 9.36 7.04
CA ARG A 79 -3.56 10.07 6.77
C ARG A 79 -2.75 10.33 8.03
N GLU A 80 -3.39 10.39 9.21
CA GLU A 80 -2.73 10.72 10.47
C GLU A 80 -2.03 9.52 11.15
N GLN A 81 -2.06 8.33 10.55
CA GLN A 81 -1.22 7.24 11.01
C GLN A 81 0.18 7.45 10.45
N PRO A 82 1.22 7.70 11.29
CA PRO A 82 2.59 7.74 10.79
C PRO A 82 2.86 6.38 10.15
N THR A 83 3.00 6.41 8.83
CA THR A 83 3.35 5.29 7.96
C THR A 83 4.34 4.38 8.67
N ALA A 84 4.03 3.09 8.62
CA ALA A 84 4.84 2.03 9.20
C ALA A 84 6.32 2.25 8.88
N VAL A 85 7.12 2.14 9.94
CA VAL A 85 8.59 2.11 10.02
C VAL A 85 9.24 1.86 8.66
N ALA A 86 9.95 2.89 8.15
CA ALA A 86 10.98 2.71 7.15
C ALA A 86 11.92 1.60 7.65
N GLN A 87 11.88 0.43 7.01
CA GLN A 87 12.93 -0.55 7.20
C GLN A 87 14.20 0.10 6.68
N SER A 88 14.98 0.67 7.58
CA SER A 88 16.35 1.08 7.30
C SER A 88 17.05 -0.12 6.68
N GLN A 89 17.25 -0.04 5.37
CA GLN A 89 18.37 -0.71 4.74
C GLN A 89 19.61 -0.18 5.45
N THR A 90 20.13 -0.96 6.38
CA THR A 90 21.55 -0.90 6.67
C THR A 90 22.13 -2.22 6.22
N GLU A 91 22.90 -2.06 5.17
CA GLU A 91 23.66 -3.00 4.38
C GLU A 91 24.35 -4.12 5.17
N ALA A 92 24.49 -5.23 4.46
CA ALA A 92 25.35 -6.34 4.77
C ALA A 92 26.76 -5.91 5.22
N ALA A 93 27.20 -6.40 6.38
CA ALA A 93 28.62 -6.51 6.71
C ALA A 93 29.08 -7.96 6.42
N PRO A 94 30.12 -8.17 5.59
CA PRO A 94 30.48 -9.48 5.07
C PRO A 94 31.47 -10.27 5.97
N ARG A 95 31.41 -11.59 5.80
CA ARG A 95 32.45 -12.64 5.94
C ARG A 95 33.20 -12.79 7.28
N ARG A 96 32.94 -13.94 7.93
CA ARG A 96 33.88 -14.63 8.81
C ARG A 96 35.18 -14.90 8.06
N GLN A 97 36.30 -14.42 8.60
CA GLN A 97 37.63 -14.99 8.41
C GLN A 97 38.29 -15.12 9.77
N ASP A 98 38.82 -16.33 10.03
CA ASP A 98 39.73 -16.74 11.09
C ASP A 98 40.80 -15.70 11.46
N GLN A 99 41.14 -15.60 12.76
CA GLN A 99 42.51 -15.85 13.23
C GLN A 99 42.61 -15.93 14.77
N THR A 100 43.13 -17.07 15.20
CA THR A 100 43.91 -17.32 16.42
C THR A 100 44.76 -16.14 16.92
N GLN A 101 44.71 -15.88 18.23
CA GLN A 101 45.87 -15.95 19.13
C GLN A 101 45.42 -15.98 20.60
#